data_AF-A0A662HI63-F1
#
_entry.id   AF-A0A662HI63-F1
#
_cell.length_a   1.000
_cell.length_b   1.000
_cell.length_c   1.000
_cell.angle_alpha   90.00
_cell.angle_beta   90.00
_cell.angle_gamma   90.00
#
_symmetry.space_group_name_H-M   'P 1'
#
loop_
_entity.id
_entity.type
_entity.pdbx_description
1 polymer ?
#
loop_
_entity_poly.entity_id
_entity_poly.type
_entity_poly.pdbx_seq_one_letter_code
_entity_poly.pdbx_strand_id
1 'polypeptide(L)'
;MGRRIRVVCPYCKQAFYVDVPLERRKGAGAHYAKQIKKLSPLHEEILQLLAEYGPCTKRRLGGLLAQRGRRISGNSLSGRLSELLGMGLVKCYRTEVREVDPETKKFRFVKKPVWELTEKGVEYILFKLGIDPL
;
A
#
# COMPACT_ATOMS: atom_id res chain seq x y z
N MET A 1 20.43 1.73 -3.23
CA MET A 1 21.62 1.21 -3.96
C MET A 1 21.13 0.63 -5.27
N GLY A 2 21.62 1.17 -6.40
CA GLY A 2 21.26 0.69 -7.74
C GLY A 2 21.85 -0.69 -8.03
N ARG A 3 21.37 -1.33 -9.10
CA ARG A 3 21.98 -2.57 -9.62
C ARG A 3 22.95 -2.17 -10.71
N ARG A 4 24.22 -2.54 -10.55
CA ARG A 4 25.22 -2.39 -11.60
C ARG A 4 25.06 -3.53 -12.60
N ILE A 5 24.68 -3.22 -13.84
CA ILE A 5 24.56 -4.21 -14.90
C ILE A 5 25.70 -4.05 -15.90
N ARG A 6 26.20 -5.17 -16.42
CA ARG A 6 27.16 -5.18 -17.52
C ARG A 6 26.38 -5.15 -18.83
N VAL A 7 26.65 -4.16 -19.67
CA VAL A 7 26.04 -4.01 -21.00
C VAL A 7 27.16 -4.07 -22.03
N VAL A 8 26.83 -4.62 -23.21
CA VAL A 8 27.76 -4.72 -24.34
C VAL A 8 27.24 -3.83 -25.45
N CYS A 9 28.05 -2.89 -25.93
CA CYS A 9 27.70 -2.06 -27.06
C CYS A 9 27.47 -2.95 -28.31
N PRO A 10 26.31 -2.87 -28.99
CA PRO A 10 26.05 -3.72 -30.15
C PRO A 10 26.97 -3.40 -31.33
N TYR A 11 27.47 -2.16 -31.40
CA TYR A 11 28.31 -1.65 -32.50
C TYR A 11 29.80 -1.93 -32.31
N CYS A 12 30.40 -1.54 -31.18
CA CYS A 12 31.84 -1.69 -30.95
C CYS A 12 32.21 -2.86 -30.02
N LYS A 13 31.22 -3.62 -29.53
CA LYS A 13 31.39 -4.76 -28.60
C LYS A 13 32.08 -4.45 -27.27
N GLN A 14 32.37 -3.19 -26.98
CA GLN A 14 32.90 -2.76 -25.70
C GLN A 14 31.90 -3.05 -24.58
N ALA A 15 32.35 -3.70 -23.51
CA ALA A 15 31.55 -3.90 -22.31
C ALA A 15 31.76 -2.74 -21.33
N PHE A 16 30.66 -2.21 -20.80
CA PHE A 16 30.69 -1.18 -19.77
C PHE A 16 29.61 -1.42 -18.72
N TYR A 17 29.79 -0.82 -17.55
CA TYR A 17 28.87 -0.97 -16.43
C TYR A 17 27.98 0.26 -16.33
N VAL A 18 26.67 0.03 -16.22
CA VAL A 18 25.68 1.08 -16.00
C VAL A 18 25.02 0.85 -14.65
N ASP A 19 24.98 1.90 -13.83
CA ASP A 19 24.24 1.90 -12.58
C ASP A 19 22.76 2.18 -12.89
N VAL A 20 21.93 1.13 -12.87
CA VAL A 20 20.49 1.28 -13.12
C VAL A 20 19.81 1.57 -11.79
N PRO A 21 19.02 2.66 -11.69
CA PRO A 21 18.14 2.86 -10.55
C PRO A 21 17.22 1.65 -10.43
N LEU A 22 17.14 1.06 -9.24
CA LEU A 22 16.08 0.13 -8.89
C LEU A 22 14.78 0.96 -8.75
N GLU A 23 14.24 1.44 -9.86
CA GLU A 23 12.92 2.03 -9.90
C GLU A 23 11.89 0.93 -9.62
N ARG A 24 11.58 0.74 -8.32
CA ARG A 24 10.47 -0.12 -7.94
C ARG A 24 9.18 0.50 -8.44
N ARG A 25 8.34 -0.33 -9.07
CA ARG A 25 6.97 0.06 -9.43
C ARG A 25 6.26 0.63 -8.20
N LYS A 26 5.65 1.81 -8.34
CA LYS A 26 4.80 2.41 -7.30
C LYS A 26 3.74 1.38 -6.88
N GLY A 27 3.61 1.14 -5.58
CA GLY A 27 2.71 0.11 -5.04
C GLY A 27 3.39 -1.22 -4.67
N ALA A 28 4.72 -1.30 -4.68
CA ALA A 28 5.46 -2.50 -4.25
C ALA A 28 5.71 -2.60 -2.72
N GLY A 29 5.16 -1.68 -1.92
CA GLY A 29 5.43 -1.56 -0.48
C GLY A 29 6.81 -0.99 -0.14
N ALA A 30 7.01 -0.62 1.12
CA ALA A 30 8.25 -0.03 1.61
C ALA A 30 9.39 -1.06 1.58
N HIS A 31 10.56 -0.69 1.06
CA HIS A 31 11.68 -1.61 0.87
C HIS A 31 12.28 -2.13 2.19
N TYR A 32 12.19 -1.34 3.26
CA TYR A 32 12.65 -1.67 4.60
C TYR A 32 11.57 -2.34 5.46
N ALA A 33 10.38 -2.63 4.91
CA ALA A 33 9.26 -3.19 5.67
C ALA A 33 9.63 -4.47 6.44
N LYS A 34 10.50 -5.32 5.87
CA LYS A 34 11.01 -6.54 6.52
C LYS A 34 11.92 -6.27 7.73
N GLN A 35 12.44 -5.06 7.86
CA GLN A 35 13.29 -4.64 8.98
C GLN A 35 12.46 -4.12 10.17
N ILE A 36 11.17 -3.85 9.97
CA ILE A 36 10.25 -3.42 11.02
C ILE A 36 9.96 -4.61 11.93
N LYS A 37 10.51 -4.59 13.14
CA LYS A 37 10.35 -5.67 14.14
C LYS A 37 9.05 -5.55 14.93
N LYS A 38 8.49 -4.34 15.05
CA LYS A 38 7.25 -4.07 15.80
C LYS A 38 6.42 -3.02 15.09
N LEU A 39 5.11 -3.26 15.01
CA LEU A 39 4.16 -2.28 14.49
C LEU A 39 4.02 -1.10 15.46
N SER A 40 3.95 0.11 14.91
CA SER A 40 3.60 1.30 15.70
C SER A 40 2.10 1.34 15.97
N PRO A 41 1.62 2.10 16.97
CA PRO A 41 0.18 2.24 17.23
C PRO A 41 -0.63 2.64 15.99
N LEU A 42 -0.10 3.54 15.15
CA LEU A 42 -0.77 3.93 13.91
C LEU A 42 -0.91 2.78 12.89
N HIS A 43 0.01 1.82 12.86
CA HIS A 43 -0.13 0.65 12.00
C HIS A 43 -1.31 -0.19 12.47
N GLU A 44 -1.37 -0.46 13.77
CA GLU A 44 -2.41 -1.28 14.39
C GLU A 44 -3.78 -0.62 14.23
N GLU A 45 -3.90 0.69 14.44
CA GLU A 45 -5.15 1.43 14.20
C GLU A 45 -5.61 1.35 12.74
N ILE A 46 -4.69 1.41 11.77
CA ILE A 46 -5.04 1.23 10.35
C ILE A 46 -5.57 -0.18 10.10
N LEU A 47 -4.91 -1.21 10.65
CA LEU A 47 -5.35 -2.60 10.53
C LEU A 47 -6.73 -2.82 11.17
N GLN A 48 -6.95 -2.28 12.37
CA GLN A 48 -8.25 -2.32 13.06
C GLN A 48 -9.35 -1.67 12.24
N LEU A 49 -9.10 -0.48 11.65
CA LEU A 49 -10.08 0.18 10.80
C LEU A 49 -10.40 -0.63 9.53
N LEU A 50 -9.42 -1.33 8.97
CA LEU A 50 -9.66 -2.21 7.83
C LEU A 50 -10.42 -3.48 8.22
N ALA A 51 -10.27 -3.98 9.45
CA ALA A 51 -11.08 -5.06 9.98
C ALA A 51 -12.53 -4.63 10.23
N GLU A 52 -12.73 -3.46 10.85
CA GLU A 52 -14.06 -2.98 11.21
C GLU A 52 -14.88 -2.49 10.01
N TYR A 53 -14.23 -1.83 9.03
CA TYR A 53 -14.93 -1.18 7.92
C TYR A 53 -14.68 -1.82 6.54
N GLY A 54 -13.89 -2.90 6.49
CA GLY A 54 -13.50 -3.56 5.25
C GLY A 54 -12.59 -2.71 4.35
N PRO A 55 -12.54 -3.03 3.04
CA PRO A 55 -11.67 -2.35 2.08
C PRO A 55 -11.91 -0.83 2.03
N CYS A 56 -10.84 -0.04 2.24
CA CYS A 56 -10.94 1.42 2.34
C CYS A 56 -9.91 2.15 1.48
N THR A 57 -10.31 3.32 0.95
CA THR A 57 -9.35 4.24 0.32
C THR A 57 -8.52 4.96 1.38
N LYS A 58 -7.32 5.45 1.01
CA LYS A 58 -6.49 6.28 1.90
C LYS A 58 -7.25 7.47 2.50
N ARG A 59 -8.10 8.12 1.69
CA ARG A 59 -8.91 9.26 2.15
C ARG A 59 -9.91 8.84 3.23
N ARG A 60 -10.58 7.69 3.05
CA ARG A 60 -11.52 7.16 4.03
C ARG A 60 -10.82 6.81 5.34
N LEU A 61 -9.68 6.11 5.28
CA LEU A 61 -8.86 5.80 6.46
C LEU A 61 -8.43 7.06 7.21
N GLY A 62 -7.98 8.10 6.50
CA GLY A 62 -7.63 9.38 7.13
C GLY A 62 -8.81 10.05 7.84
N GLY A 63 -10.02 9.96 7.28
CA GLY A 63 -11.25 10.44 7.90
C GLY A 63 -11.63 9.66 9.16
N LEU A 64 -11.58 8.32 9.11
CA LEU A 64 -11.88 7.45 10.24
C LEU A 64 -10.89 7.64 11.40
N LEU A 65 -9.59 7.77 11.10
CA LEU A 65 -8.58 8.10 12.11
C LEU A 65 -8.85 9.45 12.77
N ALA A 66 -9.24 10.46 11.99
CA ALA A 66 -9.60 11.76 12.54
C ALA A 66 -10.85 11.71 13.42
N GLN A 67 -11.86 10.89 13.08
CA GLN A 67 -13.04 10.65 13.91
C GLN A 67 -12.68 9.97 15.25
N ARG A 68 -11.66 9.10 15.26
CA ARG A 68 -11.08 8.52 16.48
C ARG A 68 -10.13 9.49 17.22
N GLY A 69 -10.10 10.77 16.86
CA GLY A 69 -9.26 11.79 17.50
C GLY A 69 -7.81 11.84 17.03
N ARG A 70 -7.40 11.00 16.06
CA ARG A 70 -6.02 10.97 15.54
C ARG A 70 -5.91 11.69 14.19
N ARG A 71 -5.50 12.96 14.22
CA ARG A 71 -5.14 13.72 13.00
C ARG A 71 -3.72 13.37 12.55
N ILE A 72 -3.58 12.94 11.30
CA ILE A 72 -2.27 12.60 10.71
C ILE A 72 -2.09 13.24 9.33
N SER A 73 -0.84 13.51 8.97
CA SER A 73 -0.53 13.98 7.62
C SER A 73 -0.75 12.88 6.59
N GLY A 74 -1.09 13.28 5.37
CA GLY A 74 -1.25 12.34 4.25
C GLY A 74 0.02 11.54 3.94
N ASN A 75 1.20 12.09 4.23
CA ASN A 75 2.49 11.43 4.06
C ASN A 75 2.70 10.34 5.12
N SER A 76 2.38 10.63 6.38
CA SER A 76 2.46 9.64 7.46
C SER A 76 1.57 8.43 7.17
N LEU A 77 0.31 8.67 6.78
CA LEU A 77 -0.61 7.60 6.41
C LEU A 77 -0.09 6.77 5.21
N SER A 78 0.45 7.45 4.20
CA SER A 78 0.98 6.76 3.01
C SER A 78 2.21 5.91 3.33
N GLY A 79 3.08 6.40 4.23
CA GLY A 79 4.23 5.66 4.72
C GLY A 79 3.83 4.37 5.41
N ARG A 80 2.90 4.45 6.37
CA ARG A 80 2.41 3.28 7.13
C ARG A 80 1.70 2.27 6.24
N LEU A 81 0.87 2.72 5.30
CA LEU A 81 0.24 1.83 4.32
C LEU A 81 1.28 1.13 3.42
N SER A 82 2.34 1.83 3.03
CA SER A 82 3.43 1.24 2.26
C SER A 82 4.22 0.21 3.08
N GLU A 83 4.45 0.48 4.37
CA GLU A 83 5.10 -0.44 5.30
C GLU A 83 4.25 -1.71 5.50
N LEU A 84 2.95 -1.58 5.80
CA LEU A 84 2.02 -2.70 5.91
C LEU A 84 1.97 -3.56 4.64
N LEU A 85 1.99 -2.91 3.47
CA LEU A 85 2.03 -3.59 2.18
C LEU A 85 3.33 -4.35 1.98
N GLY A 86 4.47 -3.74 2.34
CA GLY A 86 5.77 -4.41 2.28
C GLY A 86 5.92 -5.57 3.27
N MET A 87 5.18 -5.54 4.38
CA MET A 87 5.06 -6.65 5.34
C MET A 87 4.07 -7.73 4.88
N GLY A 88 3.28 -7.45 3.85
CA GLY A 88 2.22 -8.33 3.35
C GLY A 88 1.04 -8.46 4.30
N LEU A 89 0.76 -7.45 5.13
CA LEU A 89 -0.41 -7.42 6.02
C LEU A 89 -1.65 -6.84 5.31
N VAL A 90 -1.42 -5.95 4.34
CA VAL A 90 -2.47 -5.39 3.49
C VAL A 90 -2.12 -5.60 2.03
N LYS A 91 -3.14 -5.65 1.18
CA LYS A 91 -3.03 -5.57 -0.28
C LYS A 91 -3.60 -4.25 -0.75
N CYS A 92 -3.10 -3.79 -1.89
CA CYS A 92 -3.52 -2.55 -2.53
C CYS A 92 -3.93 -2.85 -3.97
N TYR A 93 -5.16 -2.52 -4.33
CA TYR A 93 -5.65 -2.67 -5.70
C TYR A 93 -6.37 -1.40 -6.14
N ARG A 94 -6.58 -1.24 -7.45
CA ARG A 94 -7.34 -0.14 -8.00
C ARG A 94 -8.74 -0.66 -8.31
N THR A 95 -9.76 0.02 -7.81
CA THR A 95 -11.13 -0.28 -8.21
C THR A 95 -11.40 0.32 -9.59
N GLU A 96 -12.03 -0.47 -10.45
CA GLU A 96 -12.52 0.02 -11.74
C GLU A 96 -13.99 0.42 -11.59
N VAL A 97 -14.25 1.69 -11.95
CA VAL A 97 -15.52 2.32 -12.35
C VAL A 97 -16.75 2.17 -11.43
N ARG A 98 -17.32 3.32 -11.05
CA ARG A 98 -18.71 3.43 -10.59
C ARG A 98 -19.51 4.04 -11.75
N GLU A 99 -20.59 3.41 -12.16
CA GLU A 99 -21.55 3.98 -13.11
C GLU A 99 -22.18 5.23 -12.46
N VAL A 100 -22.01 6.40 -13.09
CA VAL A 100 -22.45 7.68 -12.50
C VAL A 100 -23.80 8.11 -13.07
N ASP A 101 -24.18 7.59 -14.24
CA ASP A 101 -25.39 7.98 -14.96
C ASP A 101 -25.77 6.89 -16.00
N PRO A 102 -26.89 6.17 -15.80
CA PRO A 102 -27.38 5.14 -16.72
C PRO A 102 -27.77 5.69 -18.10
N GLU A 103 -28.16 6.96 -18.20
CA GLU A 103 -28.65 7.54 -19.46
C GLU A 103 -27.51 7.99 -20.37
N THR A 104 -26.38 8.46 -19.83
CA THR A 104 -25.29 9.03 -20.63
C THR A 104 -24.07 8.12 -20.83
N LYS A 105 -24.06 6.91 -20.23
CA LYS A 105 -22.94 5.93 -20.28
C LYS A 105 -21.56 6.57 -20.04
N LYS A 106 -21.49 7.62 -19.20
CA LYS A 106 -20.23 8.31 -18.91
C LYS A 106 -19.42 7.54 -17.88
N PHE A 107 -18.52 6.70 -18.36
CA PHE A 107 -17.54 6.00 -17.54
C PHE A 107 -16.49 6.99 -17.00
N ARG A 108 -16.29 7.04 -15.68
CA ARG A 108 -15.13 7.73 -15.08
C ARG A 108 -14.25 6.73 -14.34
N PHE A 109 -13.04 6.53 -14.83
CA PHE A 109 -12.02 5.72 -14.16
C PHE A 109 -11.59 6.41 -12.86
N VAL A 110 -12.16 6.00 -11.73
CA VAL A 110 -11.68 6.45 -10.42
C VAL A 110 -10.48 5.59 -10.04
N LYS A 111 -9.28 5.98 -10.49
CA LYS A 111 -7.98 5.33 -10.19
C LYS A 111 -7.56 5.38 -8.70
N LYS A 112 -8.50 5.39 -7.75
CA LYS A 112 -8.16 5.53 -6.33
C LYS A 112 -7.75 4.17 -5.77
N PRO A 113 -6.55 4.05 -5.17
CA PRO A 113 -6.13 2.81 -4.54
C PRO A 113 -7.01 2.50 -3.33
N VAL A 114 -7.49 1.26 -3.29
CA VAL A 114 -8.20 0.64 -2.17
C VAL A 114 -7.23 -0.28 -1.44
N TRP A 115 -7.29 -0.23 -0.13
CA TRP A 115 -6.48 -1.02 0.79
C TRP A 115 -7.37 -1.99 1.52
N GLU A 116 -6.93 -3.24 1.61
CA GLU A 116 -7.67 -4.33 2.22
C GLU A 116 -6.70 -5.22 3.00
N LEU A 117 -7.18 -5.87 4.06
CA LEU A 117 -6.40 -6.89 4.76
C LEU A 117 -6.10 -8.06 3.82
N THR A 118 -4.96 -8.69 4.06
CA THR A 118 -4.65 -10.01 3.53
C THR A 118 -4.99 -11.06 4.60
N GLU A 119 -4.95 -12.34 4.26
CA GLU A 119 -5.05 -13.44 5.23
C GLU A 119 -4.06 -13.25 6.40
N LYS A 120 -2.79 -12.96 6.09
CA LYS A 120 -1.77 -12.64 7.09
C LYS A 120 -2.14 -11.42 7.96
N GLY A 121 -2.79 -10.41 7.38
CA GLY A 121 -3.28 -9.25 8.11
C GLY A 121 -4.41 -9.60 9.08
N VAL A 122 -5.35 -10.44 8.63
CA VAL A 122 -6.46 -10.96 9.44
C VAL A 122 -5.93 -11.79 10.61
N GLU A 123 -5.02 -12.73 10.34
CA GLU A 123 -4.34 -13.52 11.38
C GLU A 123 -3.64 -12.63 12.40
N TYR A 124 -2.95 -11.58 11.96
CA TYR A 124 -2.31 -10.64 12.88
C TYR A 124 -3.32 -10.00 13.84
N ILE A 125 -4.46 -9.55 13.33
CA ILE A 125 -5.50 -8.90 14.14
C ILE A 125 -6.11 -9.90 15.14
N LEU A 126 -6.44 -11.10 14.68
CA LEU A 126 -7.02 -12.16 15.51
C LEU A 126 -6.06 -12.59 16.63
N PHE A 127 -4.81 -12.95 16.28
CA PHE A 127 -3.89 -13.60 17.21
C PHE A 127 -3.01 -12.63 18.00
N LYS A 128 -2.78 -11.41 17.52
CA LYS A 128 -1.93 -10.42 18.21
C LYS A 128 -2.71 -9.28 18.83
N LEU A 129 -3.85 -8.90 18.25
CA LEU A 129 -4.69 -7.82 18.78
C LEU A 129 -5.93 -8.34 19.52
N GLY A 130 -6.30 -9.62 19.34
CA GLY A 130 -7.46 -10.22 20.02
C GLY A 130 -8.79 -9.64 19.55
N ILE A 131 -8.86 -9.18 18.30
CA ILE A 131 -10.05 -8.56 17.71
C ILE A 131 -10.60 -9.52 16.66
N ASP A 132 -11.89 -9.85 16.76
CA ASP A 132 -12.60 -10.64 15.75
C ASP A 132 -13.07 -9.71 14.61
N PRO A 133 -12.58 -9.88 13.36
CA PRO A 133 -13.04 -9.08 12.24
C PRO A 133 -14.46 -9.52 11.84
N LEU A 134 -15.40 -8.57 11.92
CA LEU A 134 -16.80 -8.73 11.49
C LEU A 134 -16.94 -9.06 10.00
#